data_AF-A0A7Y2HPE3-F1
#
_entry.id   AF-A0A7Y2HPE3-F1
#
_cell.length_a   1.000
_cell.length_b   1.000
_cell.length_c   1.000
_cell.angle_alpha   90.00
_cell.angle_beta   90.00
_cell.angle_gamma   90.00
#
_symmetry.space_group_name_H-M   'P 1'
#
loop_
_entity.id
_entity.type
_entity.pdbx_description
1 polymer ?
#
loop_
_entity_poly.entity_id
_entity_poly.type
_entity_poly.pdbx_seq_one_letter_code
_entity_poly.pdbx_strand_id
1 'polypeptide(L)'
;LGNTIKKVEAAALAAIEERQSSPRLGGVAPEEGSPEGRPVMASEIGYVQGLDVPGLQSCAEGSGLRVTVAALPGAFCTPDRPLAHVAADDGGEVSDQDVAAVATAFRIGQDRTFESDPRFGLVVLSEIASRALSPAVNDPGTAIDVTGSLSRLLARWAALEDVDGESRYDRVAVPRLDTEDLFDDAFTGIARDGAATIEVGIRLQKVLTSLALLGDPATREAARRHAGLALARAERALTFPPDLETLRGVADAADR
;
A
#
# COMPACT_ATOMS: atom_id res chain seq x y z
N LEU A 1 -18.60 10.50 13.19
CA LEU A 1 -17.83 9.61 12.31
C LEU A 1 -17.20 10.35 11.12
N GLY A 2 -17.95 11.20 10.40
CA GLY A 2 -17.41 11.97 9.25
C GLY A 2 -16.17 12.84 9.55
N ASN A 3 -16.02 13.38 10.76
CA ASN A 3 -14.80 14.11 11.15
C ASN A 3 -13.57 13.16 11.24
N THR A 4 -13.75 11.95 11.74
CA THR A 4 -12.69 10.94 11.82
C THR A 4 -12.25 10.48 10.43
N ILE A 5 -13.21 10.16 9.55
CA ILE A 5 -12.93 9.75 8.16
C ILE A 5 -12.09 10.82 7.45
N LYS A 6 -12.48 12.10 7.56
CA LYS A 6 -11.74 13.22 6.97
C LYS A 6 -10.32 13.37 7.50
N LYS A 7 -10.10 13.15 8.80
CA LYS A 7 -8.75 13.21 9.40
C LYS A 7 -7.86 12.07 8.89
N VAL A 8 -8.39 10.86 8.84
CA VAL A 8 -7.67 9.70 8.30
C VAL A 8 -7.37 9.90 6.82
N GLU A 9 -8.35 10.36 6.03
CA GLU A 9 -8.16 10.68 4.62
C GLU A 9 -7.08 11.75 4.41
N ALA A 10 -7.08 12.83 5.20
CA ALA A 10 -6.05 13.86 5.11
C ALA A 10 -4.64 13.33 5.44
N ALA A 11 -4.52 12.48 6.48
CA ALA A 11 -3.24 11.88 6.84
C ALA A 11 -2.74 10.90 5.76
N ALA A 12 -3.64 10.08 5.21
CA ALA A 12 -3.34 9.17 4.10
C ALA A 12 -2.91 9.94 2.84
N LEU A 13 -3.59 11.04 2.53
CA LEU A 13 -3.27 11.88 1.40
C LEU A 13 -1.86 12.47 1.54
N ALA A 14 -1.51 13.01 2.71
CA ALA A 14 -0.17 13.54 2.95
C ALA A 14 0.93 12.47 2.72
N ALA A 15 0.72 11.26 3.25
CA ALA A 15 1.66 10.15 3.05
C ALA A 15 1.75 9.71 1.58
N ILE A 16 0.62 9.66 0.87
CA ILE A 16 0.59 9.41 -0.58
C ILE A 16 1.40 10.47 -1.30
N GLU A 17 1.14 11.76 -1.07
CA GLU A 17 1.83 12.86 -1.76
C GLU A 17 3.33 12.88 -1.50
N GLU A 18 3.76 12.60 -0.26
CA GLU A 18 5.17 12.43 0.07
C GLU A 18 5.78 11.29 -0.74
N ARG A 19 5.14 10.11 -0.75
CA ARG A 19 5.61 8.97 -1.53
C ARG A 19 5.62 9.26 -3.03
N GLN A 20 4.70 10.05 -3.54
CA GLN A 20 4.67 10.43 -4.95
C GLN A 20 5.85 11.29 -5.36
N SER A 21 6.28 12.21 -4.48
CA SER A 21 7.47 13.02 -4.73
C SER A 21 8.78 12.21 -4.71
N SER A 22 8.75 11.01 -4.12
CA SER A 22 9.90 10.13 -4.03
C SER A 22 9.45 8.66 -3.97
N PRO A 23 9.07 8.05 -5.12
CA PRO A 23 8.50 6.70 -5.15
C PRO A 23 9.40 5.64 -4.50
N ARG A 24 10.71 5.82 -4.67
CA ARG A 24 11.79 5.01 -4.09
C ARG A 24 12.52 5.70 -2.94
N LEU A 25 11.89 6.70 -2.31
CA LEU A 25 12.49 7.49 -1.23
C LEU A 25 13.83 8.14 -1.61
N GLY A 26 14.03 8.42 -2.90
CA GLY A 26 15.26 8.98 -3.47
C GLY A 26 16.32 7.94 -3.86
N GLY A 27 16.11 6.66 -3.57
CA GLY A 27 16.98 5.57 -3.97
C GLY A 27 16.84 5.16 -5.43
N VAL A 28 17.64 4.18 -5.84
CA VAL A 28 17.58 3.54 -7.17
C VAL A 28 16.61 2.35 -7.16
N ALA A 29 16.25 1.86 -8.36
CA ALA A 29 15.51 0.62 -8.48
C ALA A 29 16.38 -0.56 -8.03
N PRO A 30 15.83 -1.54 -7.27
CA PRO A 30 16.53 -2.79 -7.02
C PRO A 30 16.76 -3.55 -8.32
N GLU A 31 17.88 -4.27 -8.40
CA GLU A 31 18.17 -5.17 -9.50
C GLU A 31 17.13 -6.31 -9.55
N GLU A 32 16.83 -6.80 -10.76
CA GLU A 32 15.91 -7.93 -10.93
C GLU A 32 16.53 -9.20 -10.35
N GLY A 33 15.85 -9.85 -9.40
CA GLY A 33 16.29 -11.10 -8.82
C GLY A 33 16.09 -11.16 -7.31
N SER A 34 16.67 -12.18 -6.68
CA SER A 34 16.74 -12.23 -5.22
C SER A 34 17.81 -11.23 -4.75
N PRO A 35 17.53 -10.42 -3.71
CA PRO A 35 18.51 -9.47 -3.21
C PRO A 35 19.77 -10.22 -2.77
N GLU A 36 20.91 -9.83 -3.36
CA GLU A 36 22.20 -10.39 -3.00
C GLU A 36 22.74 -9.75 -1.71
N GLY A 37 23.67 -10.45 -1.06
CA GLY A 37 24.39 -9.95 0.09
C GLY A 37 23.88 -10.45 1.45
N ARG A 38 24.52 -9.92 2.49
CA ARG A 38 24.29 -10.30 3.88
C ARG A 38 23.00 -9.66 4.41
N PRO A 39 22.08 -10.43 5.02
CA PRO A 39 20.83 -9.87 5.52
C PRO A 39 21.04 -9.07 6.81
N VAL A 40 20.36 -7.93 6.90
CA VAL A 40 20.25 -7.11 8.11
C VAL A 40 18.92 -7.44 8.77
N MET A 41 18.96 -8.12 9.91
CA MET A 41 17.77 -8.60 10.59
C MET A 41 17.21 -7.56 11.56
N ALA A 42 15.90 -7.57 11.75
CA ALA A 42 15.27 -6.77 12.80
C ALA A 42 15.69 -7.26 14.20
N SER A 43 15.97 -6.34 15.12
CA SER A 43 16.29 -6.66 16.52
C SER A 43 15.06 -6.88 17.39
N GLU A 44 13.90 -6.39 16.95
CA GLU A 44 12.64 -6.43 17.69
C GLU A 44 11.45 -6.72 16.77
N ILE A 45 10.31 -7.04 17.39
CA ILE A 45 9.06 -7.28 16.70
C ILE A 45 8.25 -5.98 16.70
N GLY A 46 7.82 -5.53 15.53
CA GLY A 46 7.06 -4.29 15.39
C GLY A 46 6.85 -3.90 13.93
N TYR A 47 6.68 -2.62 13.66
CA TYR A 47 6.54 -2.05 12.33
C TYR A 47 7.67 -1.07 12.04
N VAL A 48 8.15 -1.05 10.80
CA VAL A 48 9.01 0.04 10.33
C VAL A 48 8.19 1.32 10.32
N GLN A 49 8.53 2.27 11.18
CA GLN A 49 7.89 3.58 11.26
C GLN A 49 8.61 4.63 10.43
N GLY A 50 9.87 4.38 10.07
CA GLY A 50 10.67 5.29 9.27
C GLY A 50 11.94 4.63 8.76
N LEU A 51 12.45 5.18 7.66
CA LEU A 51 13.66 4.74 6.98
C LEU A 51 14.54 5.95 6.67
N ASP A 52 15.74 5.99 7.26
CA ASP A 52 16.73 7.04 7.00
C ASP A 52 17.59 6.68 5.78
N VAL A 53 17.04 6.91 4.58
CA VAL A 53 17.76 6.68 3.31
C VAL A 53 19.04 7.52 3.19
N PRO A 54 19.07 8.82 3.59
CA PRO A 54 20.33 9.57 3.67
C PRO A 54 21.39 8.89 4.56
N GLY A 55 20.99 8.41 5.74
CA GLY A 55 21.89 7.67 6.63
C GLY A 55 22.41 6.38 6.02
N LEU A 56 21.55 5.63 5.30
CA LEU A 56 21.95 4.44 4.54
C LEU A 56 22.97 4.79 3.45
N GLN A 57 22.76 5.86 2.69
CA GLN A 57 23.70 6.32 1.67
C GLN A 57 25.06 6.62 2.28
N SER A 58 25.10 7.42 3.36
CA SER A 58 26.37 7.77 4.03
C SER A 58 27.10 6.54 4.59
N CYS A 59 26.37 5.57 5.15
CA CYS A 59 26.94 4.30 5.59
C CYS A 59 27.52 3.51 4.41
N ALA A 60 26.79 3.46 3.29
CA ALA A 60 27.17 2.74 2.10
C ALA A 60 28.40 3.36 1.42
N GLU A 61 28.52 4.69 1.39
CA GLU A 61 29.71 5.38 0.87
C GLU A 61 30.94 5.16 1.76
N GLY A 62 30.77 5.23 3.08
CA GLY A 62 31.88 5.11 4.03
C GLY A 62 32.55 3.73 4.04
N SER A 63 31.76 2.67 3.82
CA SER A 63 32.22 1.28 3.85
C SER A 63 32.27 0.61 2.45
N GLY A 64 31.99 1.35 1.37
CA GLY A 64 31.98 0.79 0.01
C GLY A 64 30.90 -0.29 -0.20
N LEU A 65 29.71 -0.07 0.33
CA LEU A 65 28.59 -1.01 0.29
C LEU A 65 27.52 -0.60 -0.72
N ARG A 66 26.65 -1.56 -1.05
CA ARG A 66 25.32 -1.36 -1.60
C ARG A 66 24.28 -1.92 -0.65
N VAL A 67 23.18 -1.18 -0.50
CA VAL A 67 22.07 -1.56 0.37
C VAL A 67 20.82 -1.76 -0.46
N THR A 68 20.21 -2.93 -0.36
CA THR A 68 18.89 -3.21 -0.95
C THR A 68 17.85 -3.30 0.17
N VAL A 69 16.96 -2.32 0.23
CA VAL A 69 15.90 -2.24 1.24
C VAL A 69 14.86 -3.33 0.98
N ALA A 70 14.56 -4.12 2.02
CA ALA A 70 13.56 -5.18 1.97
C ALA A 70 12.27 -4.79 2.74
N ALA A 71 12.38 -3.98 3.80
CA ALA A 71 11.25 -3.53 4.62
C ALA A 71 11.02 -2.02 4.47
N LEU A 72 9.91 -1.64 3.83
CA LEU A 72 9.48 -0.25 3.74
C LEU A 72 8.72 0.18 5.00
N PRO A 73 8.59 1.50 5.28
CA PRO A 73 7.67 1.97 6.31
C PRO A 73 6.27 1.35 6.16
N GLY A 74 5.74 0.85 7.28
CA GLY A 74 4.51 0.06 7.36
C GLY A 74 4.72 -1.45 7.38
N ALA A 75 5.90 -1.96 7.03
CA ALA A 75 6.19 -3.38 7.04
C ALA A 75 6.26 -3.94 8.47
N PHE A 76 5.58 -5.05 8.70
CA PHE A 76 5.70 -5.82 9.93
C PHE A 76 7.03 -6.59 9.95
N CYS A 77 7.82 -6.38 10.99
CA CYS A 77 9.18 -6.88 11.14
C CYS A 77 9.28 -7.83 12.33
N THR A 78 10.09 -8.85 12.13
CA THR A 78 10.39 -9.90 13.10
C THR A 78 11.85 -10.34 12.92
N PRO A 79 12.51 -10.93 13.95
CA PRO A 79 13.91 -11.34 13.84
C PRO A 79 14.25 -12.37 12.76
N ASP A 80 13.24 -13.01 12.15
CA ASP A 80 13.38 -13.93 11.01
C ASP A 80 13.20 -13.26 9.65
N ARG A 81 12.92 -11.95 9.60
CA ARG A 81 12.74 -11.19 8.36
C ARG A 81 13.83 -10.11 8.20
N PRO A 82 14.47 -10.01 7.03
CA PRO A 82 15.46 -8.97 6.79
C PRO A 82 14.79 -7.60 6.59
N LEU A 83 15.38 -6.57 7.17
CA LEU A 83 15.10 -5.16 6.92
C LEU A 83 15.73 -4.69 5.60
N ALA A 84 16.94 -5.18 5.33
CA ALA A 84 17.70 -4.91 4.11
C ALA A 84 18.69 -6.05 3.83
N HIS A 85 19.27 -6.04 2.64
CA HIS A 85 20.44 -6.84 2.27
C HIS A 85 21.60 -5.90 1.94
N VAL A 86 22.80 -6.29 2.32
CA VAL A 86 24.00 -5.46 2.19
C VAL A 86 25.09 -6.26 1.49
N ALA A 87 25.67 -5.69 0.44
CA ALA A 87 26.78 -6.28 -0.30
C ALA A 87 27.94 -5.28 -0.38
N ALA A 88 29.18 -5.75 -0.38
CA ALA A 88 30.34 -4.92 -0.66
C ALA A 88 30.45 -4.69 -2.18
N ASP A 89 30.76 -3.46 -2.59
CA ASP A 89 30.90 -3.09 -4.02
C ASP A 89 31.97 -3.91 -4.74
N ASP A 90 33.03 -4.31 -4.03
CA ASP A 90 34.16 -5.08 -4.54
C ASP A 90 33.98 -6.59 -4.39
N GLY A 91 32.82 -7.04 -3.92
CA GLY A 91 32.54 -8.45 -3.62
C GLY A 91 33.24 -8.97 -2.35
N GLY A 92 33.77 -8.08 -1.52
CA GLY A 92 34.37 -8.41 -0.22
C GLY A 92 33.37 -8.81 0.87
N GLU A 93 33.89 -9.08 2.07
CA GLU A 93 33.07 -9.44 3.22
C GLU A 93 32.43 -8.21 3.88
N VAL A 94 31.14 -8.31 4.20
CA VAL A 94 30.39 -7.29 4.97
C VAL A 94 30.53 -7.57 6.46
N SER A 95 31.07 -6.61 7.21
CA SER A 95 31.35 -6.77 8.64
C SER A 95 30.09 -6.70 9.51
N ASP A 96 30.18 -7.20 10.75
CA ASP A 96 29.09 -7.07 11.74
C ASP A 96 28.79 -5.59 12.07
N GLN A 97 29.82 -4.74 12.00
CA GLN A 97 29.68 -3.30 12.23
C GLN A 97 28.87 -2.64 11.12
N ASP A 98 29.07 -3.03 9.87
CA ASP A 98 28.30 -2.52 8.73
C ASP A 98 26.83 -2.92 8.83
N VAL A 99 26.55 -4.18 9.17
CA VAL A 99 25.18 -4.68 9.40
C VAL A 99 24.50 -3.91 10.52
N ALA A 100 25.21 -3.70 11.64
CA ALA A 100 24.67 -2.93 12.76
C ALA A 100 24.41 -1.46 12.37
N ALA A 101 25.31 -0.83 11.62
CA ALA A 101 25.14 0.54 11.16
C ALA A 101 23.90 0.67 10.26
N VAL A 102 23.73 -0.23 9.29
CA VAL A 102 22.55 -0.25 8.40
C VAL A 102 21.26 -0.46 9.21
N ALA A 103 21.27 -1.33 10.22
CA ALA A 103 20.10 -1.56 11.07
C ALA A 103 19.62 -0.28 11.79
N THR A 104 20.54 0.61 12.19
CA THR A 104 20.17 1.87 12.88
C THR A 104 19.38 2.85 12.02
N ALA A 105 19.41 2.71 10.69
CA ALA A 105 18.62 3.54 9.77
C ALA A 105 17.12 3.18 9.76
N PHE A 106 16.74 2.06 10.38
CA PHE A 106 15.35 1.62 10.50
C PHE A 106 14.80 1.97 11.87
N ARG A 107 13.76 2.79 11.90
CA ARG A 107 13.01 3.05 13.14
C ARG A 107 11.91 2.03 13.27
N ILE A 108 11.96 1.19 14.30
CA ILE A 108 10.93 0.19 14.60
C ILE A 108 10.09 0.66 15.78
N GLY A 109 8.78 0.45 15.72
CA GLY A 109 7.89 0.70 16.84
C GLY A 109 6.70 -0.27 16.88
N GLN A 110 5.92 -0.22 17.95
CA GLN A 110 4.86 -1.20 18.22
C GLN A 110 3.67 -1.09 17.25
N ASP A 111 3.34 0.12 16.83
CA ASP A 111 2.20 0.42 15.96
C ASP A 111 2.65 1.09 14.65
N ARG A 112 1.80 0.98 13.62
CA ARG A 112 1.97 1.75 12.38
C ARG A 112 1.71 3.23 12.62
N THR A 113 2.40 4.08 11.86
CA THR A 113 2.21 5.54 11.86
C THR A 113 1.76 6.01 10.48
N PHE A 114 1.04 7.13 10.40
CA PHE A 114 0.58 7.65 9.12
C PHE A 114 1.70 8.31 8.31
N GLU A 115 2.65 8.96 8.98
CA GLU A 115 3.57 9.95 8.39
C GLU A 115 4.38 9.42 7.21
N SER A 116 4.75 8.12 7.19
CA SER A 116 5.58 7.55 6.11
C SER A 116 4.97 6.32 5.45
N ASP A 117 3.71 6.01 5.77
CA ASP A 117 3.03 4.80 5.34
C ASP A 117 1.72 5.13 4.60
N PRO A 118 1.79 5.25 3.25
CA PRO A 118 0.62 5.52 2.41
C PRO A 118 -0.49 4.48 2.54
N ARG A 119 -0.16 3.24 2.92
CA ARG A 119 -1.10 2.13 3.00
C ARG A 119 -1.92 2.15 4.28
N PHE A 120 -1.35 2.66 5.39
CA PHE A 120 -2.02 2.56 6.69
C PHE A 120 -3.36 3.30 6.73
N GLY A 121 -3.44 4.47 6.09
CA GLY A 121 -4.69 5.21 5.97
C GLY A 121 -5.78 4.46 5.19
N LEU A 122 -5.40 3.70 4.16
CA LEU A 122 -6.32 2.85 3.41
C LEU A 122 -6.88 1.74 4.29
N VAL A 123 -6.00 1.08 5.07
CA VAL A 123 -6.39 0.04 6.03
C VAL A 123 -7.37 0.60 7.07
N VAL A 124 -7.05 1.72 7.72
CA VAL A 124 -7.91 2.31 8.76
C VAL A 124 -9.29 2.70 8.19
N LEU A 125 -9.33 3.25 6.97
CA LEU A 125 -10.58 3.54 6.28
C LEU A 125 -11.38 2.26 6.01
N SER A 126 -10.74 1.23 5.43
CA SER A 126 -11.34 -0.08 5.17
C SER A 126 -11.91 -0.72 6.44
N GLU A 127 -11.22 -0.60 7.58
CA GLU A 127 -11.71 -1.05 8.89
C GLU A 127 -12.94 -0.27 9.38
N ILE A 128 -12.98 1.05 9.18
CA ILE A 128 -14.15 1.88 9.51
C ILE A 128 -15.36 1.42 8.70
N ALA A 129 -15.21 1.21 7.39
CA ALA A 129 -16.27 0.68 6.54
C ALA A 129 -16.71 -0.71 6.97
N SER A 130 -15.76 -1.62 7.21
CA SER A 130 -16.03 -2.99 7.67
C SER A 130 -16.78 -3.01 9.00
N ARG A 131 -16.42 -2.14 9.95
CA ARG A 131 -17.14 -1.98 11.22
C ARG A 131 -18.57 -1.47 11.02
N ALA A 132 -18.76 -0.52 10.10
CA ALA A 132 -20.09 0.00 9.77
C ALA A 132 -20.98 -1.08 9.14
N LEU A 133 -20.41 -1.97 8.32
CA LEU A 133 -21.11 -3.10 7.69
C LEU A 133 -21.35 -4.28 8.63
N SER A 134 -20.75 -4.29 9.82
CA SER A 134 -20.95 -5.38 10.77
C SER A 134 -22.43 -5.52 11.15
N PRO A 135 -22.91 -6.75 11.48
CA PRO A 135 -24.31 -6.98 11.85
C PRO A 135 -24.80 -6.13 13.02
N ALA A 136 -23.89 -5.70 13.90
CA ALA A 136 -24.22 -4.87 15.05
C ALA A 136 -24.49 -3.40 14.70
N VAL A 137 -23.86 -2.88 13.65
CA VAL A 137 -23.99 -1.46 13.25
C VAL A 137 -24.93 -1.31 12.06
N ASN A 138 -24.77 -2.15 11.02
CA ASN A 138 -25.60 -2.19 9.82
C ASN A 138 -25.83 -0.79 9.18
N ASP A 139 -24.74 -0.05 9.00
CA ASP A 139 -24.72 1.29 8.39
C ASP A 139 -23.96 1.26 7.05
N PRO A 140 -24.61 0.87 5.95
CA PRO A 140 -23.99 0.87 4.63
C PRO A 140 -23.69 2.28 4.11
N GLY A 141 -24.35 3.32 4.62
CA GLY A 141 -24.09 4.71 4.23
C GLY A 141 -22.66 5.12 4.57
N THR A 142 -22.19 4.79 5.78
CA THR A 142 -20.79 5.03 6.17
C THR A 142 -19.80 4.29 5.27
N ALA A 143 -20.08 3.03 4.90
CA ALA A 143 -19.19 2.28 4.01
C ALA A 143 -19.13 2.88 2.60
N ILE A 144 -20.25 3.39 2.09
CA ILE A 144 -20.33 4.10 0.81
C ILE A 144 -19.51 5.40 0.84
N ASP A 145 -19.59 6.15 1.95
CA ASP A 145 -18.82 7.38 2.16
C ASP A 145 -17.32 7.09 2.19
N VAL A 146 -16.90 6.09 2.98
CA VAL A 146 -15.51 5.62 3.05
C VAL A 146 -15.00 5.15 1.68
N THR A 147 -15.81 4.40 0.94
CA THR A 147 -15.46 3.96 -0.44
C THR A 147 -15.21 5.18 -1.34
N GLY A 148 -15.95 6.27 -1.14
CA GLY A 148 -15.68 7.55 -1.80
C GLY A 148 -14.35 8.20 -1.40
N SER A 149 -13.96 8.14 -0.12
CA SER A 149 -12.66 8.61 0.36
C SER A 149 -11.50 7.79 -0.22
N LEU A 150 -11.61 6.46 -0.20
CA LEU A 150 -10.62 5.57 -0.81
C LEU A 150 -10.47 5.84 -2.31
N SER A 151 -11.58 6.07 -3.02
CA SER A 151 -11.55 6.45 -4.44
C SER A 151 -10.73 7.71 -4.70
N ARG A 152 -10.87 8.75 -3.87
CA ARG A 152 -10.10 10.01 -4.05
C ARG A 152 -8.61 9.80 -3.78
N LEU A 153 -8.27 9.03 -2.74
CA LEU A 153 -6.88 8.70 -2.41
C LEU A 153 -6.21 7.89 -3.53
N LEU A 154 -6.90 6.85 -4.04
CA LEU A 154 -6.35 6.01 -5.11
C LEU A 154 -6.35 6.72 -6.47
N ALA A 155 -7.29 7.63 -6.73
CA ALA A 155 -7.21 8.49 -7.91
C ALA A 155 -6.01 9.44 -7.82
N ARG A 156 -5.70 9.96 -6.63
CA ARG A 156 -4.48 10.72 -6.40
C ARG A 156 -3.25 9.86 -6.64
N TRP A 157 -3.19 8.65 -6.08
CA TRP A 157 -2.11 7.67 -6.29
C TRP A 157 -1.89 7.42 -7.78
N ALA A 158 -2.95 7.12 -8.52
CA ALA A 158 -2.90 6.77 -9.94
C ALA A 158 -2.49 7.94 -10.87
N ALA A 159 -2.58 9.19 -10.38
CA ALA A 159 -2.07 10.36 -11.09
C ALA A 159 -0.53 10.51 -10.96
N LEU A 160 0.17 9.52 -10.40
CA LEU A 160 1.61 9.39 -10.51
C LEU A 160 1.99 9.32 -11.99
N GLU A 161 2.62 10.39 -12.50
CA GLU A 161 3.43 10.25 -13.69
C GLU A 161 4.58 9.30 -13.36
N ASP A 162 4.88 8.36 -14.24
CA ASP A 162 5.97 7.40 -14.04
C ASP A 162 7.33 8.05 -14.28
N VAL A 163 7.61 9.08 -13.50
CA VAL A 163 8.88 9.79 -13.48
C VAL A 163 9.59 9.31 -12.21
N ASP A 164 10.42 8.28 -12.34
CA ASP A 164 11.53 8.13 -11.41
C ASP A 164 12.35 9.43 -11.55
N GLY A 165 12.14 10.38 -10.63
CA GLY A 165 12.97 11.57 -10.55
C GLY A 165 14.44 11.18 -10.37
N GLU A 166 15.37 12.12 -10.58
CA GLU A 166 16.79 11.85 -10.40
C GLU A 166 17.05 11.21 -9.02
N SER A 167 17.63 10.00 -9.03
CA SER A 167 18.01 9.30 -7.81
C SER A 167 19.05 10.12 -7.06
N ARG A 168 18.76 10.41 -5.78
CA ARG A 168 19.65 11.14 -4.88
C ARG A 168 20.62 10.20 -4.15
N TYR A 169 20.28 8.92 -4.07
CA TYR A 169 20.99 7.91 -3.29
C TYR A 169 21.26 6.70 -4.19
N ASP A 170 22.39 6.71 -4.89
CA ASP A 170 22.76 5.73 -5.91
C ASP A 170 23.22 4.38 -5.35
N ARG A 171 23.60 4.33 -4.07
CA ARG A 171 24.03 3.11 -3.37
C ARG A 171 22.90 2.41 -2.62
N VAL A 172 21.71 2.99 -2.61
CA VAL A 172 20.55 2.46 -1.88
C VAL A 172 19.43 2.12 -2.86
N ALA A 173 19.21 0.83 -3.06
CA ALA A 173 18.09 0.31 -3.82
C ALA A 173 16.83 0.23 -2.94
N VAL A 174 15.74 0.85 -3.41
CA VAL A 174 14.46 0.89 -2.68
C VAL A 174 13.33 0.44 -3.60
N PRO A 175 12.55 -0.59 -3.21
CA PRO A 175 11.39 -1.01 -3.98
C PRO A 175 10.30 0.06 -3.96
N ARG A 176 9.48 0.07 -5.01
CA ARG A 176 8.22 0.85 -5.01
C ARG A 176 7.18 0.11 -4.17
N LEU A 177 6.15 0.85 -3.74
CA LEU A 177 4.94 0.20 -3.24
C LEU A 177 4.22 -0.47 -4.40
N ASP A 178 3.71 -1.67 -4.17
CA ASP A 178 2.88 -2.38 -5.13
C ASP A 178 1.47 -1.78 -5.13
N THR A 179 1.00 -1.32 -6.28
CA THR A 179 -0.36 -0.78 -6.42
C THR A 179 -1.41 -1.82 -6.07
N GLU A 180 -1.13 -3.10 -6.29
CA GLU A 180 -2.04 -4.20 -5.97
C GLU A 180 -2.34 -4.27 -4.47
N ASP A 181 -1.28 -4.18 -3.68
CA ASP A 181 -1.31 -4.14 -2.22
C ASP A 181 -2.14 -2.97 -1.68
N LEU A 182 -2.07 -1.79 -2.31
CA LEU A 182 -2.88 -0.63 -1.94
C LEU A 182 -4.38 -0.90 -2.15
N PHE A 183 -4.74 -1.56 -3.25
CA PHE A 183 -6.13 -1.88 -3.52
C PHE A 183 -6.65 -3.00 -2.60
N ASP A 184 -5.82 -3.98 -2.28
CA ASP A 184 -6.18 -5.04 -1.33
C ASP A 184 -6.48 -4.45 0.05
N ASP A 185 -5.62 -3.56 0.53
CA ASP A 185 -5.81 -2.84 1.80
C ASP A 185 -7.10 -2.00 1.78
N ALA A 186 -7.40 -1.35 0.66
CA ALA A 186 -8.55 -0.46 0.51
C ALA A 186 -9.90 -1.19 0.41
N PHE A 187 -10.01 -2.22 -0.43
CA PHE A 187 -11.31 -2.71 -0.89
C PHE A 187 -11.64 -4.14 -0.46
N THR A 188 -10.66 -4.98 -0.14
CA THR A 188 -10.94 -6.41 0.11
C THR A 188 -11.85 -6.61 1.32
N GLY A 189 -11.64 -5.87 2.41
CA GLY A 189 -12.52 -5.92 3.60
C GLY A 189 -13.95 -5.47 3.29
N ILE A 190 -14.10 -4.31 2.65
CA ILE A 190 -15.41 -3.73 2.27
C ILE A 190 -16.18 -4.67 1.33
N ALA A 191 -15.52 -5.23 0.32
CA ALA A 191 -16.13 -6.13 -0.63
C ALA A 191 -16.57 -7.46 0.00
N ARG A 192 -15.87 -7.94 1.03
CA ARG A 192 -16.25 -9.13 1.80
C ARG A 192 -17.45 -8.83 2.70
N ASP A 193 -17.35 -7.78 3.50
CA ASP A 193 -18.31 -7.49 4.57
C ASP A 193 -19.61 -6.87 4.04
N GLY A 194 -19.55 -6.18 2.89
CA GLY A 194 -20.69 -5.58 2.21
C GLY A 194 -21.30 -6.45 1.10
N ALA A 195 -20.87 -7.70 0.95
CA ALA A 195 -21.23 -8.55 -0.18
C ALA A 195 -22.76 -8.75 -0.33
N ALA A 196 -23.50 -8.81 0.78
CA ALA A 196 -24.96 -8.98 0.79
C ALA A 196 -25.73 -7.64 0.69
N THR A 197 -25.04 -6.51 0.52
CA THR A 197 -25.63 -5.18 0.48
C THR A 197 -25.48 -4.57 -0.91
N ILE A 198 -26.58 -4.54 -1.67
CA ILE A 198 -26.58 -4.09 -3.07
C ILE A 198 -26.01 -2.67 -3.22
N GLU A 199 -26.33 -1.74 -2.33
CA GLU A 199 -25.88 -0.36 -2.41
C GLU A 199 -24.35 -0.24 -2.32
N VAL A 200 -23.73 -1.09 -1.49
CA VAL A 200 -22.27 -1.19 -1.35
C VAL A 200 -21.66 -1.82 -2.60
N GLY A 201 -22.26 -2.92 -3.10
CA GLY A 201 -21.84 -3.57 -4.34
C GLY A 201 -21.84 -2.59 -5.53
N ILE A 202 -22.93 -1.86 -5.73
CA ILE A 202 -23.05 -0.84 -6.79
C ILE A 202 -21.99 0.25 -6.62
N ARG A 203 -21.74 0.70 -5.38
CA ARG A 203 -20.74 1.74 -5.11
C ARG A 203 -19.33 1.27 -5.44
N LEU A 204 -18.97 0.04 -5.05
CA LEU A 204 -17.68 -0.58 -5.37
C LEU A 204 -17.48 -0.67 -6.88
N GLN A 205 -18.48 -1.19 -7.62
CA GLN A 205 -18.38 -1.27 -9.08
C GLN A 205 -18.12 0.10 -9.70
N LYS A 206 -18.90 1.12 -9.34
CA LYS A 206 -18.73 2.49 -9.88
C LYS A 206 -17.34 3.08 -9.59
N VAL A 207 -16.87 2.94 -8.35
CA VAL A 207 -15.57 3.48 -7.95
C VAL A 207 -14.41 2.77 -8.64
N LEU A 208 -14.43 1.44 -8.66
CA LEU A 208 -13.37 0.63 -9.27
C LEU A 208 -13.33 0.83 -10.79
N THR A 209 -14.50 0.94 -11.43
CA THR A 209 -14.59 1.34 -12.86
C THR A 209 -13.94 2.68 -13.12
N SER A 210 -14.27 3.69 -12.30
CA SER A 210 -13.69 5.02 -12.44
C SER A 210 -12.18 5.00 -12.28
N LEU A 211 -11.65 4.23 -11.33
CA LEU A 211 -10.21 4.08 -11.13
C LEU A 211 -9.55 3.34 -12.31
N ALA A 212 -10.22 2.34 -12.89
CA ALA A 212 -9.72 1.62 -14.05
C ALA A 212 -9.59 2.50 -15.31
N LEU A 213 -10.49 3.48 -15.46
CA LEU A 213 -10.49 4.43 -16.58
C LEU A 213 -9.49 5.57 -16.40
N LEU A 214 -9.31 6.05 -15.16
CA LEU A 214 -8.46 7.21 -14.86
C LEU A 214 -6.99 6.84 -14.60
N GLY A 215 -6.72 5.60 -14.20
CA GLY A 215 -5.41 5.21 -13.71
C GLY A 215 -4.40 4.78 -14.76
N ASP A 216 -3.14 4.74 -14.32
CA ASP A 216 -2.02 4.10 -15.00
C ASP A 216 -2.25 2.58 -15.18
N PRO A 217 -1.41 1.87 -15.96
CA PRO A 217 -1.60 0.44 -16.20
C PRO A 217 -1.75 -0.41 -14.93
N ALA A 218 -0.95 -0.13 -13.89
CA ALA A 218 -1.00 -0.88 -12.64
C ALA A 218 -2.32 -0.62 -11.88
N THR A 219 -2.75 0.64 -11.75
CA THR A 219 -4.05 0.98 -11.15
C THR A 219 -5.20 0.35 -11.95
N ARG A 220 -5.11 0.35 -13.29
CA ARG A 220 -6.15 -0.24 -14.14
C ARG A 220 -6.32 -1.72 -13.90
N GLU A 221 -5.21 -2.46 -13.83
CA GLU A 221 -5.23 -3.89 -13.55
C GLU A 221 -5.79 -4.18 -12.15
N ALA A 222 -5.26 -3.50 -11.13
CA ALA A 222 -5.71 -3.65 -9.75
C ALA A 222 -7.20 -3.34 -9.59
N ALA A 223 -7.69 -2.27 -10.20
CA ALA A 223 -9.07 -1.85 -10.14
C ALA A 223 -10.03 -2.87 -10.79
N ARG A 224 -9.67 -3.39 -11.98
CA ARG A 224 -10.46 -4.43 -12.66
C ARG A 224 -10.51 -5.73 -11.88
N ARG A 225 -9.36 -6.17 -11.35
CA ARG A 225 -9.30 -7.38 -10.52
C ARG A 225 -10.22 -7.26 -9.29
N HIS A 226 -10.16 -6.14 -8.59
CA HIS A 226 -11.02 -5.88 -7.43
C HIS A 226 -12.50 -5.75 -7.79
N ALA A 227 -12.83 -5.17 -8.95
CA ALA A 227 -14.22 -5.09 -9.42
C ALA A 227 -14.80 -6.49 -9.64
N GLY A 228 -14.04 -7.37 -10.29
CA GLY A 228 -14.41 -8.78 -10.48
C GLY A 228 -14.55 -9.55 -9.17
N LEU A 229 -13.58 -9.40 -8.25
CA LEU A 229 -13.63 -10.01 -6.91
C LEU A 229 -14.85 -9.55 -6.09
N ALA A 230 -15.16 -8.25 -6.12
CA ALA A 230 -16.32 -7.71 -5.42
C ALA A 230 -17.65 -8.21 -6.02
N LEU A 231 -17.75 -8.28 -7.35
CA LEU A 231 -18.91 -8.84 -8.04
C LEU A 231 -19.08 -10.32 -7.66
N ALA A 232 -18.03 -11.13 -7.77
CA ALA A 232 -18.09 -12.56 -7.45
C ALA A 232 -18.49 -12.83 -5.99
N ARG A 233 -18.06 -11.98 -5.04
CA ARG A 233 -18.51 -12.05 -3.64
C ARG A 233 -19.99 -11.72 -3.51
N ALA A 234 -20.44 -10.64 -4.16
CA ALA A 234 -21.84 -10.23 -4.12
C ALA A 234 -22.79 -11.25 -4.77
N GLU A 235 -22.38 -11.87 -5.88
CA GLU A 235 -23.16 -12.92 -6.55
C GLU A 235 -23.40 -14.15 -5.66
N ARG A 236 -22.49 -14.43 -4.73
CA ARG A 236 -22.63 -15.53 -3.76
C ARG A 236 -23.49 -15.15 -2.55
N ALA A 237 -23.65 -13.87 -2.27
CA ALA A 237 -24.26 -13.37 -1.03
C ALA A 237 -25.67 -12.78 -1.25
N LEU A 238 -25.91 -12.11 -2.38
CA LEU A 238 -27.22 -11.56 -2.74
C LEU A 238 -28.16 -12.70 -3.17
N THR A 239 -29.30 -12.79 -2.49
CA THR A 239 -30.29 -13.86 -2.74
C THR A 239 -31.49 -13.41 -3.57
N PHE A 240 -31.61 -12.11 -3.84
CA PHE A 240 -32.72 -11.56 -4.63
C PHE A 240 -32.31 -11.37 -6.10
N PRO A 241 -32.91 -12.08 -7.06
CA PRO A 241 -32.46 -12.04 -8.46
C PRO A 241 -32.44 -10.65 -9.12
N PRO A 242 -33.43 -9.76 -8.92
CA PRO A 242 -33.39 -8.41 -9.48
C PRO A 242 -32.20 -7.56 -8.99
N ASP A 243 -31.75 -7.78 -7.75
CA ASP A 243 -30.57 -7.11 -7.21
C ASP A 243 -29.29 -7.58 -7.91
N LEU A 244 -29.18 -8.89 -8.16
CA LEU A 244 -28.09 -9.48 -8.93
C LEU A 244 -28.06 -8.94 -10.37
N GLU A 245 -29.21 -8.88 -11.03
CA GLU A 245 -29.33 -8.34 -12.40
C GLU A 245 -28.92 -6.87 -12.44
N THR A 246 -29.34 -6.07 -11.46
CA THR A 246 -28.95 -4.66 -11.34
C THR A 246 -27.44 -4.53 -11.17
N LEU A 247 -26.84 -5.31 -10.27
CA LEU A 247 -25.41 -5.25 -10.01
C LEU A 247 -24.58 -5.68 -11.22
N ARG A 248 -24.98 -6.77 -11.89
CA ARG A 248 -24.37 -7.22 -13.15
C ARG A 248 -24.45 -6.17 -14.24
N GLY A 249 -25.61 -5.52 -14.39
CA GLY A 249 -25.78 -4.44 -15.36
C GLY A 249 -24.84 -3.25 -15.10
N VAL A 250 -24.55 -2.95 -13.83
CA VAL A 250 -23.56 -1.91 -13.47
C VAL A 250 -22.13 -2.35 -13.81
N ALA A 251 -21.78 -3.62 -13.56
CA ALA A 251 -20.45 -4.17 -13.90
C ALA A 251 -20.24 -4.26 -15.41
N ASP A 252 -21.23 -4.73 -16.18
CA ASP A 252 -21.13 -4.85 -17.64
C ASP A 252 -21.06 -3.49 -18.35
N ALA A 253 -21.63 -2.45 -17.74
CA ALA A 253 -21.51 -1.08 -18.26
C ALA A 253 -20.10 -0.51 -18.03
N ALA A 254 -19.34 -1.06 -17.08
CA ALA A 254 -17.97 -0.65 -16.77
C ALA A 254 -16.92 -1.20 -17.75
N ASP A 255 -17.22 -2.34 -18.36
CA ASP A 255 -16.33 -3.04 -19.30
C ASP A 255 -16.44 -2.52 -20.75
N ARG A 256 -17.32 -1.54 -21.01
CA ARG A 256 -17.50 -0.90 -22.32
C ARG A 256 -16.74 0.42 -22.42
#